data_AF-A0A914FPI1-F1
#
_entry.id   AF-A0A914FPI1-F1
#
_cell.length_a   1.000
_cell.length_b   1.000
_cell.length_c   1.000
_cell.angle_alpha   90.00
_cell.angle_beta   90.00
_cell.angle_gamma   90.00
#
_symmetry.space_group_name_H-M   'P 1'
#
loop_
_entity.id
_entity.type
_entity.pdbx_description
1 polymer ?
#
loop_
_entity_poly.entity_id
_entity_poly.type
_entity_poly.pdbx_seq_one_letter_code
_entity_poly.pdbx_strand_id
1 'polypeptide(L)' 'MKAANFAGWSEAVLLPESVAAAFAYFIDRPISQDSDVLLFDLGGGTLDVCIFKVQYDKIQVMSNTGDSKFGGRDFD' A
#
# COMPACT_ATOMS: atom_id res chain seq x y z
N MET A 1 13.02 -8.09 7.56
CA MET A 1 14.30 -7.71 8.22
C MET A 1 15.46 -8.67 7.94
N LYS A 2 15.37 -9.99 8.19
CA LYS A 2 16.50 -10.93 7.94
C LYS A 2 17.06 -10.86 6.51
N ALA A 3 16.18 -10.87 5.50
CA ALA A 3 16.59 -10.75 4.09
C ALA A 3 17.37 -9.45 3.81
N ALA A 4 16.90 -8.31 4.35
CA ALA A 4 17.58 -7.03 4.25
C ALA A 4 18.98 -7.07 4.89
N ASN A 5 19.11 -7.65 6.08
CA ASN A 5 20.41 -7.79 6.74
C ASN A 5 21.38 -8.66 5.91
N PHE A 6 20.90 -9.77 5.33
CA PHE A 6 21.73 -10.60 4.46
C PHE A 6 22.13 -9.88 3.16
N ALA A 7 21.31 -8.96 2.68
CA ALA A 7 21.64 -8.07 1.57
C ALA A 7 22.58 -6.91 1.97
N GLY A 8 23.00 -6.82 3.24
CA GLY A 8 23.89 -5.78 3.75
C GLY A 8 23.20 -4.49 4.22
N TRP A 9 21.87 -4.50 4.35
CA TRP A 9 21.09 -3.32 4.75
C TRP A 9 20.85 -3.36 6.26
N SER A 10 21.66 -2.61 7.01
CA SER A 10 21.63 -2.60 8.48
C SER A 10 20.49 -1.78 9.08
N GLU A 11 19.90 -0.84 8.34
CA GLU A 11 18.91 0.13 8.83
C GLU A 11 17.64 0.18 7.97
N ALA A 12 17.22 -0.96 7.40
CA ALA A 12 15.98 -1.00 6.63
C ALA A 12 14.75 -0.82 7.54
N VAL A 13 13.71 -0.16 7.00
CA VAL A 13 12.40 -0.02 7.65
C VAL A 13 11.36 -0.75 6.80
N LEU A 14 10.43 -1.45 7.46
CA LEU A 14 9.28 -2.04 6.76
C LEU A 14 8.21 -0.97 6.59
N LEU A 15 7.88 -0.69 5.33
CA LEU A 15 6.75 0.15 4.95
C LEU A 15 5.71 -0.75 4.27
N PRO A 16 4.45 -0.79 4.75
CA PRO A 16 3.39 -1.51 4.05
C PRO A 16 3.21 -0.96 2.64
N GLU A 17 3.03 -1.83 1.65
CA GLU A 17 2.87 -1.44 0.23
C GLU A 17 1.71 -0.45 0.05
N SER A 18 0.59 -0.71 0.72
CA SER A 18 -0.58 0.18 0.67
C SER A 18 -0.28 1.59 1.17
N VAL A 19 0.51 1.74 2.23
CA VAL A 19 0.94 3.05 2.77
C VAL A 19 1.95 3.70 1.83
N ALA A 20 2.88 2.95 1.26
CA ALA A 20 3.85 3.45 0.30
C ALA A 20 3.16 4.03 -0.94
N ALA A 21 2.18 3.29 -1.49
CA ALA A 21 1.40 3.71 -2.63
C ALA A 21 0.51 4.92 -2.34
N ALA A 22 -0.14 4.96 -1.16
CA ALA A 22 -0.88 6.14 -0.72
C ALA A 22 0.04 7.37 -0.63
N PHE A 23 1.22 7.23 -0.02
CA PHE A 23 2.20 8.31 0.09
C PHE A 23 2.65 8.81 -1.29
N ALA A 24 2.99 7.89 -2.21
CA ALA A 24 3.39 8.22 -3.57
C ALA A 24 2.27 8.92 -4.36
N TYR A 25 1.00 8.57 -4.12
CA TYR A 25 -0.12 9.23 -4.78
C TYR A 25 -0.33 10.66 -4.27
N PHE A 26 -0.19 10.90 -2.97
CA PHE A 26 -0.49 12.19 -2.35
C PHE A 26 0.69 13.18 -2.30
N ILE A 27 1.93 12.73 -2.50
CA ILE A 27 3.13 13.59 -2.39
C ILE A 27 3.05 14.85 -3.26
N ASP A 28 2.54 14.73 -4.49
CA ASP A 28 2.38 15.84 -5.44
C ASP A 28 0.91 16.24 -5.65
N ARG A 29 -0.01 15.70 -4.84
CA ARG A 29 -1.46 15.93 -4.95
C ARG A 29 -1.99 16.47 -3.63
N PRO A 30 -1.87 17.79 -3.39
CA PRO A 30 -2.35 18.38 -2.16
C PRO A 30 -3.84 18.09 -1.97
N ILE A 31 -4.16 17.52 -0.81
CA ILE A 31 -5.52 17.15 -0.45
C ILE A 31 -6.27 18.42 -0.03
N SER A 32 -7.14 18.91 -0.90
CA SER A 32 -7.96 20.09 -0.60
C SER A 32 -9.24 19.76 0.19
N GLN A 33 -9.64 18.49 0.24
CA GLN A 33 -10.85 18.02 0.92
C GLN A 33 -10.65 16.63 1.50
N ASP A 34 -11.26 16.38 2.65
CA ASP A 34 -11.36 15.05 3.25
C ASP A 34 -11.94 14.07 2.24
N SER A 35 -11.22 12.95 2.01
CA SER A 35 -11.56 11.99 0.98
C SER A 35 -11.37 10.56 1.49
N ASP A 36 -12.30 9.69 1.12
CA ASP A 36 -12.15 8.25 1.26
C ASP A 36 -11.55 7.69 -0.05
N VAL A 37 -10.47 6.91 0.07
CA VAL A 37 -9.65 6.47 -1.05
C VAL A 37 -9.53 4.96 -1.01
N LEU A 38 -9.85 4.31 -2.12
CA LEU A 38 -9.64 2.90 -2.33
C LEU A 38 -8.29 2.68 -3.01
N LEU A 39 -7.43 1.89 -2.39
CA LEU A 39 -6.28 1.30 -3.02
C LEU A 39 -6.60 -0.12 -3.45
N PHE A 40 -6.28 -0.43 -4.70
CA PHE A 40 -6.48 -1.73 -5.32
C PHE A 40 -5.14 -2.18 -5.90
N ASP A 41 -4.53 -3.19 -5.29
CA ASP A 41 -3.27 -3.79 -5.72
C ASP A 41 -3.53 -5.21 -6.20
N LEU A 42 -3.43 -5.42 -7.52
CA LEU A 42 -3.60 -6.72 -8.15
C LEU A 42 -2.25 -7.16 -8.72
N GLY A 43 -1.52 -7.93 -7.93
CA GLY A 43 -0.24 -8.52 -8.31
C GLY A 43 -0.40 -9.80 -9.13
N GLY A 44 0.72 -10.49 -9.37
CA GLY A 44 0.73 -11.75 -10.12
C GLY A 44 0.12 -12.96 -9.38
N GLY A 45 -0.16 -12.85 -8.08
CA GLY A 45 -0.78 -13.95 -7.32
C GLY A 45 -1.44 -13.53 -6.01
N THR A 46 -1.52 -12.23 -5.76
CA THR A 46 -2.22 -11.65 -4.61
C THR A 46 -3.06 -10.48 -5.08
N LEU A 47 -4.19 -10.28 -4.41
CA LEU A 47 -5.02 -9.09 -4.49
C LEU A 47 -5.07 -8.49 -3.09
N ASP A 48 -4.66 -7.24 -2.95
CA ASP A 48 -4.72 -6.48 -1.72
C ASP A 48 -5.56 -5.21 -1.93
N VAL A 49 -6.52 -4.99 -1.03
CA VAL A 49 -7.49 -3.89 -1.11
C VAL A 49 -7.52 -3.16 0.21
N CYS A 50 -7.24 -1.85 0.17
CA CYS A 50 -7.15 -1.02 1.36
C CYS A 50 -7.99 0.25 1.21
N ILE A 51 -8.78 0.58 2.24
CA ILE A 51 -9.50 1.85 2.32
C ILE A 51 -8.71 2.80 3.20
N PHE A 52 -8.43 3.98 2.68
CA PHE A 52 -7.81 5.08 3.40
C PHE A 52 -8.81 6.19 3.60
N LYS A 53 -8.74 6.83 4.77
CA LYS A 53 -9.28 8.16 4.99
C LYS A 53 -8.13 9.15 4.95
N VAL A 54 -8.26 10.17 4.12
CA VAL A 54 -7.22 11.15 3.87
C VAL A 54 -7.76 12.53 4.24
N GLN A 55 -7.06 13.22 5.14
CA GLN A 55 -7.47 14.51 5.70
C GLN A 55 -6.25 15.41 5.84
N TYR A 56 -6.23 16.55 5.16
CA TYR A 56 -5.10 17.51 5.16
C TYR A 56 -3.71 16.85 4.98
N ASP A 57 -3.03 16.55 6.08
CA ASP A 57 -1.68 15.99 6.17
C ASP A 57 -1.64 14.54 6.70
N LYS A 58 -2.81 13.94 6.95
CA LYS A 58 -2.95 12.62 7.56
C LYS A 58 -3.57 11.62 6.61
N ILE A 59 -2.92 10.46 6.52
CA ILE A 59 -3.44 9.25 5.86
C ILE A 59 -3.72 8.22 6.96
N GLN A 60 -4.95 7.75 7.03
CA GLN A 60 -5.38 6.74 7.99
C GLN A 60 -5.93 5.52 7.27
N VAL A 61 -5.38 4.34 7.58
CA VAL A 61 -5.96 3.06 7.12
C VAL A 61 -7.26 2.80 7.89
N MET A 62 -8.35 2.60 7.17
CA MET A 62 -9.66 2.31 7.73
C MET A 62 -9.97 0.81 7.71
N SER A 63 -9.60 0.14 6.63
CA SER A 63 -9.78 -1.31 6.46
C SER A 63 -8.77 -1.83 5.46
N ASN A 64 -8.36 -3.09 5.64
CA ASN A 64 -7.52 -3.83 4.72
C ASN A 64 -8.08 -5.24 4.54
N THR A 65 -8.18 -5.71 3.31
CA THR A 65 -8.63 -7.05 2.94
C THR A 65 -7.97 -7.46 1.63
N GLY A 66 -8.25 -8.66 1.15
CA GLY A 66 -7.62 -9.19 -0.05
C GLY A 66 -7.75 -10.69 -0.18
N ASP A 67 -7.12 -11.23 -1.21
CA ASP A 67 -6.95 -12.65 -1.45
C ASP A 67 -5.48 -12.97 -1.76
N SER A 68 -4.84 -13.68 -0.85
CA SER A 68 -3.44 -14.11 -0.97
C SER A 68 -3.17 -15.19 -2.03
N LYS A 69 -4.21 -15.66 -2.72
CA LYS A 69 -4.14 -16.76 -3.69
C LYS A 69 -4.79 -16.43 -5.03
N PHE A 70 -5.14 -15.17 -5.25
CA PHE A 70 -5.74 -14.70 -6.49
C PHE A 70 -4.91 -13.57 -7.08
N GLY A 71 -4.59 -13.64 -8.37
CA GLY A 71 -3.87 -12.57 -9.08
C GLY A 71 -3.71 -12.83 -10.57
N GLY A 72 -2.76 -12.12 -11.19
CA GLY A 72 -2.47 -12.17 -12.63
C GLY A 72 -2.39 -13.58 -13.22
N ARG A 73 -1.76 -14.52 -12.51
CA ARG A 73 -1.57 -15.91 -12.97
C ARG A 73 -2.85 -16.74 -13.07
N ASP A 74 -3.94 -16.31 -12.44
CA ASP A 74 -5.24 -16.96 -12.60
C ASP A 74 -5.92 -16.59 -13.94
N PHE A 75 -5.42 -15.53 -14.60
CA PHE A 75 -5.90 -15.05 -15.88
C PHE A 75 -5.01 -15.44 -17.07
N ASP A 76 -3.80 -15.96 -16.81
CA ASP A 76 -2.85 -16.49 -17.80
C ASP A 76 -3.31 -17.84 -18.37
#